data_AF-A0AAW0PIE0-F1
#
_entry.id   AF-A0AAW0PIE0-F1
#
_cell.length_a   1.000
_cell.length_b   1.000
_cell.length_c   1.000
_cell.angle_alpha   90.00
_cell.angle_beta   90.00
_cell.angle_gamma   90.00
#
_symmetry.space_group_name_H-M   'P 1'
#
loop_
_entity.id
_entity.type
_entity.pdbx_description
1 polymer ?
#
loop_
_entity_poly.entity_id
_entity_poly.type
_entity_poly.pdbx_seq_one_letter_code
_entity_poly.pdbx_strand_id
1 'polypeptide(L)'
;MKCRRVDAEWTLPARDDFSAARDDFSAARDDFSAARDDFSAARDDFSAARDDFSSARDDFSAARGRLQLSQGRLQLSQGRLQLSQGRLQRSQGRLQPARTLQPARDDFSQHAARDDFSAARDDFSAARDDFSSARDDFSAARDDFSSARDDFSAARDDFSAARDDFSAARDDFSAARDDFSAARDDFSAARDDFSAARDA
;
A
#
# COMPACT_ATOMS: atom_id res chain seq x y z
N MET A 1 51.23 54.09 -29.68
CA MET A 1 50.04 53.73 -28.90
C MET A 1 49.92 52.22 -28.94
N LYS A 2 50.16 51.53 -27.82
CA LYS A 2 50.02 50.06 -27.76
C LYS A 2 48.54 49.76 -27.57
N CYS A 3 47.86 49.33 -28.63
CA CYS A 3 46.55 48.70 -28.53
C CYS A 3 46.70 47.49 -27.60
N ARG A 4 46.19 47.59 -26.36
CA ARG A 4 45.88 46.40 -25.60
C ARG A 4 44.75 45.72 -26.35
N ARG A 5 45.04 44.54 -26.88
CA ARG A 5 44.04 43.58 -27.31
C ARG A 5 43.04 43.48 -26.15
N VAL A 6 41.76 43.75 -26.39
CA VAL A 6 40.71 43.43 -25.42
C VAL A 6 40.70 41.92 -25.41
N ASP A 7 41.53 41.34 -24.54
CA ASP A 7 41.73 39.91 -24.48
C ASP A 7 40.39 39.27 -24.16
N ALA A 8 40.06 38.22 -24.91
CA ALA A 8 38.89 37.38 -24.73
C ALA A 8 38.87 36.63 -23.38
N GLU A 9 39.66 37.06 -22.40
CA GLU A 9 39.85 36.46 -21.08
C GLU A 9 38.63 36.62 -20.15
N TRP A 10 37.73 37.57 -20.41
CA TRP A 10 36.58 37.82 -19.51
C TRP A 10 35.27 37.13 -19.92
N THR A 11 35.07 36.85 -21.21
CA THR A 11 33.77 36.36 -21.73
C THR A 11 33.70 34.85 -21.90
N LEU A 12 34.84 34.16 -22.02
CA LEU A 12 34.90 32.69 -22.04
C LEU A 12 34.53 32.07 -20.68
N PRO A 13 35.13 32.49 -19.54
CA PRO A 13 34.82 31.86 -18.24
C PRO A 13 33.33 32.03 -17.86
N ALA A 14 32.75 33.23 -17.99
CA ALA A 14 31.33 33.44 -17.68
C ALA A 14 30.38 32.61 -18.57
N ARG A 15 30.78 32.32 -19.81
CA ARG A 15 30.00 31.49 -20.74
C ARG A 15 30.10 30.01 -20.39
N ASP A 16 31.28 29.56 -20.00
CA ASP A 16 31.53 28.19 -19.59
C ASP A 16 30.82 27.89 -18.26
N ASP A 17 30.88 28.81 -17.29
CA ASP A 17 30.16 28.73 -16.00
C ASP A 17 28.64 28.70 -16.20
N PHE A 18 28.10 29.55 -17.09
CA PHE A 18 26.67 29.52 -17.42
C PHE A 18 26.26 28.20 -18.11
N SER A 19 27.13 27.64 -18.96
CA SER A 19 26.86 26.34 -19.58
C SER A 19 26.85 25.23 -18.53
N ALA A 20 27.80 25.22 -17.60
CA ALA A 20 27.85 24.26 -16.51
C ALA A 20 26.60 24.34 -15.63
N ALA A 21 26.21 25.55 -15.19
CA ALA A 21 25.01 25.76 -14.39
C ALA A 21 23.73 25.32 -15.11
N ARG A 22 23.67 25.48 -16.44
CA ARG A 22 22.53 24.99 -17.24
C ARG A 22 22.47 23.47 -17.27
N ASP A 23 23.62 22.82 -17.43
CA ASP A 23 23.71 21.38 -17.51
C ASP A 23 23.39 20.74 -16.15
N ASP A 24 23.88 21.34 -15.04
CA ASP A 24 23.51 20.97 -13.66
C ASP A 24 22.02 21.15 -13.39
N PHE A 25 21.42 22.26 -13.81
CA PHE A 25 19.98 22.48 -13.70
C PHE A 25 19.17 21.46 -14.50
N SER A 26 19.66 21.05 -15.68
CA SER A 26 19.02 19.99 -16.45
C SER A 26 19.09 18.65 -15.73
N ALA A 27 20.23 18.31 -15.14
CA ALA A 27 20.39 17.08 -14.35
C ALA A 27 19.45 17.08 -13.14
N ALA A 28 19.42 18.16 -12.36
CA ALA A 28 18.52 18.30 -11.20
C ALA A 28 17.03 18.20 -11.59
N ARG A 29 16.65 18.72 -12.78
CA ARG A 29 15.29 18.58 -13.31
C ARG A 29 14.96 17.12 -13.62
N ASP A 30 15.89 16.40 -14.23
CA ASP A 30 15.70 15.02 -14.62
C ASP A 30 15.62 14.12 -13.37
N ASP A 31 16.47 14.37 -12.36
CA ASP A 31 16.42 13.70 -11.04
C ASP A 31 15.10 13.99 -10.31
N PHE A 32 14.62 15.24 -10.30
CA PHE A 32 13.32 15.59 -9.74
C PHE A 32 12.16 14.88 -10.45
N SER A 33 12.25 14.72 -11.78
CA SER A 33 11.25 13.96 -12.53
C SER A 33 11.27 12.48 -12.15
N ALA A 34 12.44 11.87 -12.00
CA ALA A 34 12.58 10.49 -11.55
C ALA A 34 12.00 10.30 -10.15
N ALA A 35 12.36 11.16 -9.19
CA ALA A 35 11.83 11.12 -7.83
C ALA A 35 10.30 11.29 -7.78
N ARG A 36 9.72 12.11 -8.68
CA ARG A 36 8.26 12.24 -8.80
C ARG A 36 7.61 10.94 -9.29
N ASP A 37 8.22 10.28 -10.26
CA ASP A 37 7.70 9.06 -10.84
C ASP A 37 7.79 7.91 -9.83
N ASP A 38 8.90 7.81 -9.08
CA ASP A 38 9.07 6.87 -7.96
C ASP A 38 8.04 7.12 -6.83
N PHE A 39 7.82 8.38 -6.46
CA PHE A 39 6.78 8.73 -5.48
C PHE A 39 5.37 8.35 -5.96
N SER A 40 5.10 8.47 -7.26
CA SER A 40 3.83 8.02 -7.83
C SER A 40 3.69 6.51 -7.76
N ALA A 41 4.74 5.76 -8.07
CA ALA A 41 4.75 4.30 -7.97
C ALA A 41 4.50 3.85 -6.51
N ALA A 42 5.23 4.42 -5.55
CA ALA A 42 5.04 4.13 -4.13
C ALA A 42 3.61 4.44 -3.64
N ARG A 43 2.99 5.51 -4.15
CA ARG A 43 1.59 5.83 -3.85
C ARG A 43 0.63 4.77 -4.36
N ASP A 44 0.87 4.28 -5.58
CA ASP A 44 0.01 3.29 -6.22
C ASP A 44 0.15 1.93 -5.51
N ASP A 45 1.37 1.54 -5.13
CA ASP A 45 1.65 0.34 -4.31
C ASP A 45 0.98 0.44 -2.92
N PHE A 46 1.07 1.60 -2.26
CA PHE A 46 0.37 1.82 -0.99
C PHE A 46 -1.16 1.72 -1.14
N SER A 47 -1.72 2.18 -2.26
CA SER A 47 -3.15 2.02 -2.54
C SER A 47 -3.52 0.55 -2.74
N ALA A 48 -2.70 -0.22 -3.46
CA ALA A 48 -2.93 -1.65 -3.65
C ALA A 48 -2.89 -2.41 -2.31
N ALA A 49 -1.87 -2.16 -1.49
CA ALA A 49 -1.76 -2.76 -0.16
C ALA A 49 -2.96 -2.42 0.75
N ARG A 50 -3.52 -1.21 0.63
CA ARG A 50 -4.73 -0.81 1.36
C ARG A 50 -5.95 -1.62 0.92
N ASP A 51 -6.09 -1.86 -0.37
CA ASP A 51 -7.23 -2.58 -0.95
C ASP A 51 -7.14 -4.08 -0.59
N ASP A 52 -5.94 -4.66 -0.59
CA ASP A 52 -5.68 -6.03 -0.12
C ASP A 52 -5.99 -6.17 1.38
N PHE A 53 -5.56 -5.22 2.22
CA PHE A 53 -5.90 -5.18 3.63
C PHE A 53 -7.41 -5.10 3.87
N SER A 54 -8.13 -4.30 3.07
CA SER A 54 -9.59 -4.23 3.15
C SER A 54 -10.24 -5.55 2.78
N SER A 55 -9.76 -6.22 1.74
CA SER A 55 -10.27 -7.53 1.30
C SER A 55 -10.05 -8.60 2.37
N ALA A 56 -8.84 -8.67 2.95
CA ALA A 56 -8.53 -9.60 4.03
C ALA A 56 -9.41 -9.35 5.28
N ARG A 57 -9.74 -8.09 5.58
CA ARG A 57 -10.66 -7.73 6.68
C ARG A 57 -12.08 -8.26 6.42
N ASP A 58 -12.54 -8.18 5.19
CA ASP A 58 -13.88 -8.62 4.81
C ASP A 58 -13.96 -10.16 4.84
N ASP A 59 -12.92 -10.85 4.38
CA ASP A 59 -12.79 -12.32 4.48
C ASP A 59 -12.76 -12.80 5.93
N PHE A 60 -11.98 -12.14 6.80
CA PHE A 60 -11.97 -12.41 8.23
C PHE A 60 -13.36 -12.24 8.86
N SER A 61 -14.08 -11.19 8.46
CA SER A 61 -15.45 -10.93 8.91
C SER A 61 -16.42 -12.00 8.44
N ALA A 62 -16.29 -12.47 7.19
CA ALA A 62 -17.10 -13.55 6.65
C ALA A 62 -16.82 -14.89 7.35
N ALA A 63 -15.55 -15.23 7.59
CA ALA A 63 -15.15 -16.43 8.33
C ALA A 63 -15.72 -16.41 9.76
N ARG A 64 -15.68 -15.26 10.43
CA ARG A 64 -16.31 -15.07 11.74
C ARG A 64 -17.82 -15.36 11.70
N GLY A 65 -18.52 -14.90 10.66
CA GLY A 65 -19.94 -15.17 10.46
C GLY A 65 -20.24 -16.66 10.25
N ARG A 66 -19.42 -17.37 9.46
CA ARG A 66 -19.53 -18.82 9.25
C ARG A 66 -19.31 -19.61 10.54
N LEU A 67 -18.35 -19.21 11.36
CA LEU A 67 -18.09 -19.81 12.67
C LEU A 67 -19.30 -19.63 13.61
N GLN A 68 -19.91 -18.45 13.63
CA GLN A 68 -21.12 -18.22 14.42
C GLN A 68 -22.31 -19.07 13.95
N LEU A 69 -22.49 -19.19 12.64
CA LEU A 69 -23.57 -20.01 12.08
C LEU A 69 -23.41 -21.50 12.40
N SER A 70 -22.20 -22.03 12.24
CA SER A 70 -21.89 -23.43 12.58
C SER A 70 -22.05 -23.70 14.07
N GLN A 71 -21.68 -22.74 14.94
CA GLN A 71 -21.94 -22.83 16.38
C GLN A 71 -23.44 -22.95 16.67
N GLY A 72 -24.28 -22.14 16.01
CA GLY A 72 -25.73 -22.23 16.14
C GLY A 72 -26.30 -23.57 15.64
N ARG A 73 -25.79 -24.09 14.52
CA ARG A 73 -26.17 -25.42 14.00
C ARG A 73 -25.82 -26.54 14.97
N LEU A 74 -24.63 -26.50 15.57
CA LEU A 74 -24.19 -27.47 16.58
C LEU A 74 -25.08 -27.45 17.82
N GLN A 75 -25.49 -26.26 18.29
CA GLN A 75 -26.43 -26.13 19.40
C GLN A 75 -27.81 -26.72 19.06
N LEU A 76 -28.30 -26.48 17.83
CA LEU A 76 -29.59 -27.00 17.39
C LEU A 76 -29.57 -28.54 17.27
N SER A 77 -28.53 -29.12 16.68
CA SER A 77 -28.38 -30.58 16.57
C SER A 77 -28.20 -31.23 17.94
N GLN A 78 -27.51 -30.57 18.88
CA GLN A 78 -27.43 -31.01 20.28
C GLN A 78 -28.81 -31.05 20.94
N GLY A 79 -29.64 -30.02 20.74
CA GLY A 79 -31.01 -29.98 21.23
C GLY A 79 -31.90 -31.08 20.63
N ARG A 80 -31.77 -31.34 19.32
CA ARG A 80 -32.47 -32.44 18.64
C ARG A 80 -32.08 -33.81 19.18
N LEU A 81 -30.79 -34.02 19.43
CA LEU A 81 -30.27 -35.25 20.03
C LEU A 81 -30.80 -35.46 21.45
N GLN A 82 -30.84 -34.41 22.27
CA GLN A 82 -31.45 -34.49 23.61
C GLN A 82 -32.94 -34.82 23.55
N LEU A 83 -33.67 -34.23 22.60
CA LEU A 83 -35.10 -34.49 22.41
C LEU A 83 -35.37 -35.94 21.98
N SER A 84 -34.56 -36.49 21.07
CA SER A 84 -34.68 -37.88 20.62
C SER A 84 -34.37 -38.86 21.75
N GLN A 85 -33.33 -38.58 22.56
CA GLN A 85 -33.02 -39.36 23.76
C GLN A 85 -34.16 -39.32 24.79
N GLY A 86 -34.73 -38.15 25.06
CA GLY A 86 -35.87 -38.00 25.99
C GLY A 86 -37.13 -38.71 25.51
N ARG A 87 -37.42 -38.70 24.20
CA ARG A 87 -38.53 -39.47 23.60
C ARG A 87 -38.32 -40.98 23.78
N LEU A 88 -37.11 -41.47 23.57
CA LEU A 88 -36.77 -42.88 23.72
C LEU A 88 -36.89 -43.35 25.18
N GLN A 89 -36.44 -42.55 26.14
CA GLN A 89 -36.63 -42.83 27.57
C GLN A 89 -38.12 -42.89 27.95
N ARG A 90 -38.91 -41.95 27.42
CA ARG A 90 -40.35 -41.89 27.70
C ARG A 90 -41.12 -43.03 27.02
N SER A 91 -40.71 -43.46 25.82
CA SER A 91 -41.28 -44.65 25.18
C SER A 91 -40.90 -45.91 25.94
N GLN A 92 -39.63 -46.09 26.34
CA GLN A 92 -39.20 -47.21 27.17
C GLN A 92 -39.95 -47.30 28.52
N GLY A 93 -40.20 -46.18 29.19
CA GLY A 93 -41.01 -46.14 30.41
C GLY A 93 -42.50 -46.45 30.20
N ARG A 94 -43.04 -46.12 29.03
CA ARG A 94 -44.46 -46.36 28.66
C ARG A 94 -44.70 -47.74 28.06
N LEU A 95 -43.66 -48.44 27.58
CA LEU A 95 -43.72 -49.73 26.87
C LEU A 95 -43.67 -50.96 27.78
N GLN A 96 -43.82 -50.83 29.11
CA GLN A 96 -44.08 -52.00 29.96
C GLN A 96 -45.37 -52.79 29.58
N PRO A 97 -46.41 -52.24 28.90
CA PRO A 97 -47.58 -53.03 28.48
C PRO A 97 -47.79 -53.23 26.96
N ALA A 98 -47.07 -52.58 26.03
CA ALA A 98 -47.46 -52.57 24.60
C ALA A 98 -46.27 -52.78 23.63
N ARG A 99 -45.79 -54.03 23.52
CA ARG A 99 -44.76 -54.42 22.53
C ARG A 99 -45.45 -54.84 21.24
N THR A 100 -45.25 -54.13 20.12
CA THR A 100 -45.17 -54.83 18.80
C THR A 100 -44.67 -54.02 17.61
N LEU A 101 -44.67 -52.67 17.55
CA LEU A 101 -44.22 -51.97 16.30
C LEU A 101 -43.44 -50.65 16.45
N GLN A 102 -43.35 -50.03 17.63
CA GLN A 102 -42.66 -48.75 17.84
C GLN A 102 -41.12 -48.76 18.00
N PRO A 103 -40.46 -49.79 18.55
CA PRO A 103 -39.05 -49.66 18.94
C PRO A 103 -38.08 -49.44 17.77
N ALA A 104 -38.34 -50.02 16.59
CA ALA A 104 -37.48 -49.82 15.42
C ALA A 104 -37.53 -48.37 14.86
N ARG A 105 -38.68 -47.67 14.97
CA ARG A 105 -38.82 -46.28 14.53
C ARG A 105 -38.10 -45.32 15.47
N ASP A 106 -38.16 -45.57 16.77
CA ASP A 106 -37.49 -44.75 17.79
C ASP A 106 -35.96 -44.91 17.69
N ASP A 107 -35.47 -46.12 17.40
CA ASP A 107 -34.03 -46.41 17.26
C ASP A 107 -33.44 -45.77 15.98
N PHE A 108 -34.14 -45.89 14.84
CA PHE A 108 -33.76 -45.21 13.60
C PHE A 108 -33.74 -43.68 13.76
N SER A 109 -34.72 -43.11 14.47
CA SER A 109 -34.78 -41.67 14.74
C SER A 109 -33.64 -41.20 15.65
N GLN A 110 -33.18 -42.05 16.57
CA GLN A 110 -32.05 -41.71 17.44
C GLN A 110 -30.72 -41.79 16.70
N HIS A 111 -30.54 -42.78 15.82
CA HIS A 111 -29.33 -42.89 15.01
C HIS A 111 -29.18 -41.68 14.08
N ALA A 112 -30.25 -41.31 13.38
CA ALA A 112 -30.28 -40.11 12.54
C ALA A 112 -29.94 -38.82 13.31
N ALA A 113 -30.40 -38.69 14.57
CA ALA A 113 -30.08 -37.53 15.41
C ALA A 113 -28.62 -37.49 15.87
N ARG A 114 -27.98 -38.67 16.05
CA ARG A 114 -26.54 -38.76 16.36
C ARG A 114 -25.70 -38.41 15.15
N ASP A 115 -26.10 -38.87 13.98
CA ASP A 115 -25.41 -38.57 12.72
C ASP A 115 -25.49 -37.07 12.39
N ASP A 116 -26.68 -36.44 12.56
CA ASP A 116 -26.86 -34.97 12.43
C ASP A 116 -25.97 -34.19 13.41
N PHE A 117 -25.84 -34.68 14.66
CA PHE A 117 -24.95 -34.05 15.64
C PHE A 117 -23.47 -34.22 15.30
N SER A 118 -23.06 -35.40 14.81
CA SER A 118 -21.68 -35.63 14.36
C SER A 118 -21.33 -34.72 13.18
N ALA A 119 -22.20 -34.68 12.16
CA ALA A 119 -22.01 -33.80 11.00
C ALA A 119 -21.92 -32.32 11.43
N ALA A 120 -22.80 -31.86 12.31
CA ALA A 120 -22.75 -30.49 12.83
C ALA A 120 -21.46 -30.18 13.61
N ARG A 121 -20.88 -31.17 14.29
CA ARG A 121 -19.60 -31.03 15.00
C ARG A 121 -18.44 -30.95 14.02
N ASP A 122 -18.45 -31.76 12.97
CA ASP A 122 -17.43 -31.74 11.93
C ASP A 122 -17.48 -30.39 11.18
N ASP A 123 -18.68 -29.91 10.82
CA ASP A 123 -18.90 -28.58 10.24
C ASP A 123 -18.37 -27.46 11.14
N PHE A 124 -18.59 -27.54 12.46
CA PHE A 124 -18.08 -26.55 13.40
C PHE A 124 -16.56 -26.59 13.52
N SER A 125 -15.95 -27.79 13.47
CA SER A 125 -14.50 -27.92 13.44
C SER A 125 -13.91 -27.28 12.19
N ALA A 126 -14.46 -27.59 11.01
CA ALA A 126 -14.03 -27.00 9.75
C ALA A 126 -14.17 -25.46 9.76
N ALA A 127 -15.30 -24.93 10.25
CA ALA A 127 -15.50 -23.49 10.36
C ALA A 127 -14.53 -22.81 11.34
N ARG A 128 -14.05 -23.53 12.37
CA ARG A 128 -13.05 -23.03 13.31
C ARG A 128 -11.66 -22.99 12.66
N ASP A 129 -11.32 -24.01 11.89
CA ASP A 129 -10.06 -24.06 11.14
C ASP A 129 -10.02 -22.95 10.09
N ASP A 130 -11.10 -22.77 9.32
CA ASP A 130 -11.27 -21.66 8.37
C ASP A 130 -11.10 -20.28 9.05
N PHE A 131 -11.71 -20.10 10.23
CA PHE A 131 -11.57 -18.85 10.99
C PHE A 131 -10.14 -18.62 11.48
N SER A 132 -9.41 -19.67 11.83
CA SER A 132 -8.00 -19.57 12.20
C SER A 132 -7.17 -19.11 11.01
N SER A 133 -7.33 -19.76 9.85
CA SER A 133 -6.62 -19.37 8.62
C SER A 133 -6.91 -17.92 8.23
N ALA A 134 -8.19 -17.52 8.22
CA ALA A 134 -8.57 -16.15 7.90
C ALA A 134 -8.01 -15.11 8.89
N ARG A 135 -7.78 -15.49 10.16
CA ARG A 135 -7.13 -14.63 11.16
C ARG A 135 -5.64 -14.45 10.88
N ASP A 136 -4.99 -15.53 10.47
CA ASP A 136 -3.56 -15.51 10.13
C ASP A 136 -3.34 -14.69 8.86
N ASP A 137 -4.17 -14.88 7.82
CA ASP A 137 -4.16 -14.09 6.58
C ASP A 137 -4.42 -12.60 6.85
N PHE A 138 -5.40 -12.26 7.70
CA PHE A 138 -5.65 -10.88 8.09
C PHE A 138 -4.47 -10.25 8.85
N SER A 139 -3.75 -11.05 9.64
CA SER A 139 -2.55 -10.57 10.35
C SER A 139 -1.41 -10.30 9.37
N ALA A 140 -1.17 -11.20 8.41
CA ALA A 140 -0.18 -11.00 7.35
C ALA A 140 -0.49 -9.74 6.51
N ALA A 141 -1.74 -9.59 6.05
CA ALA A 141 -2.16 -8.41 5.29
C ALA A 141 -2.00 -7.10 6.08
N ARG A 142 -2.13 -7.15 7.42
CA ARG A 142 -1.89 -5.99 8.28
C ARG A 142 -0.41 -5.61 8.33
N ASP A 143 0.47 -6.59 8.41
CA ASP A 143 1.92 -6.38 8.45
C ASP A 143 2.43 -5.86 7.09
N ASP A 144 1.91 -6.41 5.99
CA ASP A 144 2.19 -5.93 4.62
C ASP A 144 1.72 -4.48 4.44
N PHE A 145 0.49 -4.15 4.88
CA PHE A 145 -0.01 -2.78 4.82
C PHE A 145 0.82 -1.80 5.67
N SER A 146 1.34 -2.25 6.81
CA SER A 146 2.25 -1.43 7.62
C SER A 146 3.56 -1.18 6.88
N SER A 147 4.13 -2.21 6.24
CA SER A 147 5.38 -2.10 5.50
C SER A 147 5.22 -1.15 4.30
N ALA A 148 4.14 -1.31 3.52
CA ALA A 148 3.82 -0.40 2.41
C ALA A 148 3.63 1.06 2.87
N ARG A 149 3.11 1.27 4.09
CA ARG A 149 2.98 2.62 4.67
C ARG A 149 4.33 3.24 4.99
N ASP A 150 5.26 2.45 5.51
CA ASP A 150 6.61 2.91 5.84
C ASP A 150 7.39 3.22 4.56
N ASP A 151 7.29 2.37 3.53
CA ASP A 151 7.89 2.59 2.20
C ASP A 151 7.33 3.86 1.54
N PHE A 152 6.01 4.08 1.60
CA PHE A 152 5.40 5.30 1.08
C PHE A 152 5.87 6.56 1.84
N SER A 153 6.14 6.45 3.14
CA SER A 153 6.71 7.54 3.92
C SER A 153 8.13 7.86 3.48
N ALA A 154 8.97 6.83 3.27
CA ALA A 154 10.33 7.01 2.78
C ALA A 154 10.35 7.67 1.39
N ALA A 155 9.54 7.18 0.45
CA ALA A 155 9.40 7.77 -0.88
C ALA A 155 8.94 9.24 -0.84
N ARG A 156 8.11 9.61 0.14
CA ARG A 156 7.68 11.00 0.34
C ARG A 156 8.83 11.88 0.81
N ASP A 157 9.66 11.39 1.72
CA ASP A 157 10.82 12.11 2.24
C ASP A 157 11.87 12.31 1.13
N ASP A 158 12.13 11.27 0.34
CA ASP A 158 13.03 11.32 -0.83
C ASP A 158 12.52 12.32 -1.88
N PHE A 159 11.22 12.31 -2.19
CA PHE A 159 10.63 13.30 -3.10
C PHE A 159 10.74 14.73 -2.56
N SER A 160 10.65 14.93 -1.24
CA SER A 160 10.86 16.24 -0.63
C SER A 160 12.31 16.69 -0.78
N ALA A 161 13.28 15.80 -0.55
CA ALA A 161 14.70 16.12 -0.72
C ALA A 161 15.02 16.49 -2.18
N ALA A 162 14.54 15.69 -3.15
CA ALA A 162 14.73 15.98 -4.57
C ALA A 162 14.10 17.32 -4.99
N ARG A 163 12.98 17.71 -4.36
CA ARG A 163 12.36 19.02 -4.59
C ARG A 163 13.23 20.17 -4.08
N ASP A 164 13.82 20.01 -2.90
CA ASP A 164 14.68 21.03 -2.30
C ASP A 164 15.97 21.19 -3.13
N ASP A 165 16.58 20.08 -3.57
CA ASP A 165 17.74 20.08 -4.46
C ASP A 165 17.43 20.75 -5.81
N PHE A 166 16.28 20.44 -6.41
CA PHE A 166 15.84 21.10 -7.64
C PHE A 166 15.62 22.61 -7.46
N SER A 167 15.12 23.03 -6.28
CA SER A 167 14.99 24.45 -5.95
C SER A 167 16.36 25.13 -5.85
N ALA A 168 17.33 24.49 -5.19
CA ALA A 168 18.68 25.02 -5.08
C ALA A 168 19.36 25.16 -6.45
N ALA A 169 19.29 24.12 -7.30
CA ALA A 169 19.83 24.16 -8.66
C ALA A 169 19.18 25.26 -9.52
N ARG A 170 17.88 25.53 -9.31
CA ARG A 170 17.18 26.63 -9.98
C ARG A 170 17.70 28.00 -9.56
N ASP A 171 17.96 28.19 -8.27
CA ASP A 171 18.48 29.43 -7.73
C ASP A 171 19.92 29.67 -8.24
N ASP A 172 20.76 28.64 -8.24
CA ASP A 172 22.12 28.68 -8.80
C ASP A 172 22.13 29.01 -10.29
N PHE A 173 21.25 28.37 -11.08
CA PHE A 173 21.10 28.68 -12.51
C PHE A 173 20.64 30.12 -12.74
N SER A 174 19.78 30.65 -11.85
CA SER A 174 19.32 32.03 -11.93
C SER A 174 20.48 33.00 -11.64
N ALA A 175 21.31 32.72 -10.63
CA ALA A 175 22.50 33.51 -10.33
C ALA A 175 23.51 33.50 -11.49
N ALA A 176 23.83 32.32 -12.05
CA ALA A 176 24.72 32.20 -13.20
C ALA A 176 24.21 32.97 -14.43
N ARG A 177 22.89 33.03 -14.62
CA ARG A 177 22.27 33.81 -15.69
C ARG A 177 22.44 35.31 -15.48
N ASP A 178 22.31 35.78 -14.25
CA ASP A 178 22.50 37.19 -13.90
C ASP A 178 23.96 37.60 -14.10
N ASP A 179 24.91 36.77 -13.65
CA ASP A 179 26.35 36.98 -13.85
C ASP A 179 26.73 37.01 -15.35
N PHE A 180 26.20 36.08 -16.14
CA PHE A 180 26.40 36.08 -17.59
C PHE A 180 25.83 37.34 -18.26
N SER A 181 24.69 37.84 -17.78
CA SER A 181 24.09 39.07 -18.28
C SER A 181 24.95 40.29 -17.93
N ALA A 182 25.47 40.38 -16.70
CA ALA A 182 26.37 41.44 -16.29
C ALA A 182 27.68 41.45 -17.13
N ALA A 183 28.29 40.28 -17.34
CA ALA A 183 29.49 40.15 -18.17
C ALA A 183 29.24 40.60 -19.64
N ARG A 184 28.03 40.36 -20.16
CA ARG A 184 27.64 40.81 -21.49
C ARG A 184 27.46 42.33 -21.57
N ASP A 185 26.91 42.95 -20.53
CA ASP A 185 26.75 44.40 -20.45
C ASP A 185 28.12 45.09 -20.37
N ASP A 186 29.04 44.56 -19.56
CA ASP A 186 30.43 45.05 -19.46
C ASP A 186 31.16 44.95 -20.81
N PHE A 187 31.01 43.83 -21.52
CA PHE A 187 31.58 43.67 -22.87
C PHE A 187 31.01 44.69 -23.86
N SER A 188 29.71 44.99 -23.75
CA SER A 188 29.04 45.97 -24.61
C SER A 188 29.58 47.39 -24.33
N ALA A 189 29.71 47.76 -23.06
CA ALA A 189 30.30 49.04 -22.66
C ALA A 189 31.76 49.19 -23.14
N ALA A 190 32.59 48.16 -22.96
CA ALA A 190 33.98 48.17 -23.43
C ALA A 190 34.09 48.32 -24.96
N ARG A 191 33.15 47.73 -25.70
CA ARG A 191 33.07 47.87 -27.16
C ARG A 191 32.69 49.29 -27.58
N ASP A 192 31.77 49.92 -26.87
CA ASP A 192 31.34 51.30 -27.14
C ASP A 192 32.50 52.27 -26.87
N ASP A 193 33.22 52.11 -25.75
CA ASP A 193 34.43 52.87 -25.42
C ASP A 193 35.51 52.74 -26.48
N PHE A 194 35.77 51.51 -26.98
CA PHE A 194 36.73 51.29 -28.05
C PHE A 194 36.31 51.97 -29.36
N SER A 195 35.00 51.96 -29.66
CA SER A 195 34.46 52.62 -30.85
C SER A 195 34.62 54.13 -30.75
N ALA A 196 34.30 54.72 -29.60
CA ALA A 196 34.49 56.15 -29.34
C ALA A 196 35.97 56.56 -29.42
N ALA A 197 36.89 55.76 -28.87
CA ALA A 197 38.33 56.03 -28.92
C ALA A 197 38.93 55.94 -30.34
N ARG A 198 38.31 55.15 -31.22
CA ARG A 198 38.73 55.04 -32.63
C ARG A 198 38.23 56.21 -33.48
N ASP A 199 37.07 56.74 -33.13
CA ASP A 199 36.41 57.82 -33.88
C ASP A 199 36.85 59.23 -33.39
N ALA A 200 37.69 59.30 -32.35
CA ALA A 200 38.34 60.50 -31.81
C ALA A 200 39.77 60.71 -32.36
#